data_AF-A0A0F3PA50-F1
#
_entry.id   AF-A0A0F3PA50-F1
#
_cell.length_a   1.000
_cell.length_b   1.000
_cell.length_c   1.000
_cell.angle_alpha   90.00
_cell.angle_beta   90.00
_cell.angle_gamma   90.00
#
_symmetry.space_group_name_H-M   'P 1'
#
loop_
_entity.id
_entity.type
_entity.pdbx_description
1 polymer ?
#
loop_
_entity_poly.entity_id
_entity_poly.type
_entity_poly.pdbx_seq_one_letter_code
_entity_poly.pdbx_strand_id
1 'polypeptide(L)' 'MLDKKTHQVICTNFSNGKKHDFRLFKKSKILIYPKVKAITDSITGYQGIQKIHNNSKLPKKKSKKNPLTKND' A
#
# COMPACT_ATOMS: atom_id res chain seq x y z
N MET A 1 4.15 -4.63 -7.16
CA MET A 1 2.97 -3.88 -7.61
C MET A 1 2.20 -4.73 -8.59
N LEU A 2 0.87 -4.63 -8.53
CA LEU A 2 -0.06 -5.35 -9.38
C LEU A 2 -0.96 -4.32 -10.03
N ASP A 3 -1.20 -4.45 -11.33
CA ASP A 3 -2.31 -3.73 -11.95
C ASP A 3 -3.63 -4.42 -11.58
N LYS A 4 -4.55 -3.67 -10.98
CA LYS A 4 -5.83 -4.19 -10.52
C LYS A 4 -6.73 -4.62 -11.68
N LYS A 5 -6.61 -4.00 -12.86
CA LYS A 5 -7.49 -4.34 -14.00
C LYS A 5 -7.02 -5.61 -14.70
N THR A 6 -5.75 -5.66 -15.05
CA THR A 6 -5.18 -6.76 -15.84
C THR A 6 -4.66 -7.91 -14.98
N HIS A 7 -4.56 -7.74 -13.66
CA HIS A 7 -3.89 -8.65 -12.73
C HIS A 7 -2.42 -8.94 -13.10
N GLN A 8 -1.80 -8.06 -13.90
CA GLN A 8 -0.40 -8.18 -14.26
C GLN A 8 0.50 -7.68 -13.14
N VAL A 9 1.54 -8.46 -12.83
CA VAL A 9 2.59 -8.06 -11.89
C VAL A 9 3.50 -7.05 -12.59
N ILE A 10 3.42 -5.79 -12.16
CA ILE A 10 4.22 -4.69 -12.73
C ILE A 10 5.66 -4.75 -12.24
N CYS A 11 5.85 -5.04 -10.95
CA CYS A 11 7.16 -5.10 -10.35
C CYS A 11 7.17 -5.93 -9.07
N THR A 12 8.30 -6.55 -8.77
CA THR A 12 8.58 -7.23 -7.51
C THR A 12 9.81 -6.61 -6.87
N ASN A 13 9.88 -6.60 -5.55
CA ASN A 13 11.08 -6.18 -4.84
C ASN A 13 11.31 -7.11 -3.66
N PHE A 14 12.58 -7.43 -3.41
CA PHE A 14 12.98 -8.41 -2.42
C PHE A 14 14.03 -7.82 -1.50
N SER A 15 14.13 -8.38 -0.30
CA SER A 15 15.24 -8.05 0.60
C SER A 15 15.62 -9.22 1.47
N ASN A 16 16.92 -9.34 1.72
CA ASN A 16 17.44 -10.36 2.62
C ASN A 16 17.14 -10.00 4.08
N GLY A 17 16.75 -11.01 4.87
CA GLY A 17 16.43 -10.87 6.29
C GLY A 17 15.07 -10.24 6.60
N LYS A 18 14.77 -10.07 7.89
CA LYS A 18 13.50 -9.47 8.34
C LYS A 18 13.50 -7.96 8.08
N LYS A 19 12.72 -7.53 7.10
CA LYS A 19 12.51 -6.13 6.76
C LYS A 19 11.02 -5.83 6.72
N HIS A 20 10.66 -4.65 7.21
CA HIS A 20 9.30 -4.16 7.09
C HIS A 20 9.00 -3.74 5.65
N ASP A 21 7.87 -4.18 5.12
CA ASP A 21 7.47 -3.99 3.72
C ASP A 21 7.47 -2.51 3.30
N PHE A 22 7.01 -1.61 4.17
CA PHE A 22 7.04 -0.17 3.85
C PHE A 22 8.44 0.43 3.78
N ARG A 23 9.40 -0.12 4.54
CA ARG A 23 10.81 0.28 4.43
C ARG A 23 11.38 -0.23 3.11
N LEU A 24 10.99 -1.43 2.68
CA LEU A 24 11.37 -1.99 1.39
C LEU A 24 10.80 -1.15 0.23
N PHE A 25 9.54 -0.73 0.35
CA PHE A 25 8.88 0.16 -0.61
C PHE A 25 9.53 1.55 -0.69
N LYS A 26 9.87 2.18 0.44
CA LYS A 26 10.58 3.48 0.41
C LYS A 26 11.95 3.36 -0.27
N LYS A 27 12.66 2.25 -0.04
CA LYS A 27 13.98 2.00 -0.62
C LYS A 27 13.93 1.65 -2.11
N SER A 28 12.83 1.09 -2.61
CA SER A 28 12.70 0.74 -4.02
C SER A 28 12.62 1.96 -4.94
N LYS A 29 12.36 3.16 -4.39
CA LYS A 29 12.26 4.43 -5.13
C LYS A 29 11.33 4.34 -6.35
N ILE A 30 10.30 3.50 -6.27
CA ILE A 30 9.37 3.32 -7.39
C ILE A 30 8.54 4.60 -7.51
N LEU A 31 8.62 5.24 -8.67
CA LEU A 31 7.82 6.41 -9.00
C LEU A 31 6.47 5.94 -9.52
N ILE A 32 5.44 6.05 -8.69
CA ILE A 32 4.06 5.87 -9.11
C ILE A 32 3.60 7.18 -9.74
N TYR A 33 3.01 7.12 -10.94
CA TYR A 33 2.50 8.31 -11.60
C TYR A 33 1.41 8.96 -10.73
N PRO A 34 1.47 10.27 -10.42
CA PRO A 34 0.58 10.93 -9.44
C PRO A 34 -0.93 10.76 -9.70
N LYS A 35 -1.34 10.59 -10.96
CA LYS A 35 -2.76 10.38 -11.33
C LYS A 35 -3.25 8.94 -11.11
N VAL A 36 -2.34 7.97 -10.95
CA VAL A 36 -2.71 6.56 -10.71
C VAL A 36 -3.19 6.41 -9.28
N LYS A 37 -4.31 5.71 -9.09
CA LYS A 37 -4.80 5.40 -7.75
C LYS A 37 -4.03 4.20 -7.19
N ALA A 38 -3.24 4.42 -6.14
CA ALA A 38 -2.58 3.33 -5.44
C ALA A 38 -3.53 2.76 -4.39
N ILE A 39 -3.73 1.44 -4.39
CA ILE A 39 -4.50 0.73 -3.37
C ILE A 39 -3.51 -0.18 -2.66
N THR A 40 -3.43 -0.05 -1.34
CA THR A 40 -2.62 -0.95 -0.52
C THR A 40 -3.53 -2.03 0.07
N ASP A 41 -3.06 -3.26 0.09
CA ASP A 41 -3.71 -4.40 0.74
C ASP A 41 -3.65 -4.30 2.27
N SER A 42 -2.55 -3.76 2.82
CA SER A 42 -2.32 -3.71 4.26
C SER A 42 -2.60 -2.34 4.88
N ILE A 43 -3.53 -2.36 5.84
CA ILE A 43 -3.97 -1.22 6.65
C ILE A 43 -2.87 -0.74 7.61
N THR A 44 -2.06 -1.65 8.14
CA THR A 44 -1.02 -1.35 9.15
C THR A 44 0.35 -1.15 8.51
N GLY A 45 0.65 -1.88 7.44
CA GLY A 45 1.96 -1.85 6.80
C GLY A 45 2.28 -0.52 6.12
N TYR A 46 1.30 0.13 5.49
CA TYR A 46 1.56 1.32 4.65
C TYR A 46 1.08 2.64 5.26
N GLN A 47 0.99 2.72 6.59
CA GLN A 47 0.56 3.96 7.25
C GLN A 47 1.51 5.12 6.87
N GLY A 48 0.94 6.18 6.29
CA GLY A 48 1.68 7.34 5.81
C GLY A 48 2.11 7.28 4.33
N ILE A 49 1.67 6.29 3.55
CA ILE A 49 1.91 6.24 2.10
C ILE A 49 1.38 7.46 1.36
N GLN A 50 0.36 8.14 1.88
CA GLN A 50 -0.16 9.39 1.35
C GLN A 50 0.89 10.50 1.27
N LYS A 51 1.91 10.50 2.14
CA LYS A 51 3.02 11.47 2.08
C LYS A 51 3.95 11.24 0.88
N ILE A 52 3.94 10.02 0.34
CA ILE A 52 4.75 9.61 -0.82
C ILE A 52 3.91 9.72 -2.09
N HIS A 53 2.63 9.36 -2.02
CA HIS A 53 1.69 9.39 -3.13
C HIS A 53 0.29 9.80 -2.66
N ASN A 54 -0.11 11.03 -2.95
CA ASN A 54 -1.37 11.61 -2.47
C ASN A 54 -2.60 10.81 -2.92
N ASN A 55 -2.58 10.24 -4.12
CA ASN A 55 -3.67 9.43 -4.69
C ASN A 55 -3.67 7.97 -4.19
N SER A 56 -3.27 7.76 -2.93
CA SER A 56 -3.29 6.45 -2.28
C SER A 56 -4.54 6.28 -1.40
N LYS A 57 -5.22 5.15 -1.57
CA LYS A 57 -6.34 4.73 -0.71
C LYS A 57 -5.87 3.62 0.21
N LEU A 58 -5.85 3.92 1.51
CA LEU A 58 -5.69 2.93 2.56
C LEU A 58 -7.05 2.28 2.86
N PRO A 59 -7.12 0.96 3.12
CA PRO A 59 -8.34 0.32 3.58
C PRO A 59 -8.70 0.80 5.01
N LYS A 60 -9.97 0.70 5.38
CA LYS A 60 -10.47 1.18 6.68
C LYS A 60 -9.87 0.35 7.80
N LYS A 61 -9.17 1.00 8.74
CA LYS A 61 -8.57 0.35 9.90
C LYS A 61 -9.61 0.05 10.97
N LYS A 62 -9.79 -1.22 11.31
CA LYS A 62 -10.44 -1.59 12.57
C LYS A 62 -9.60 -1.11 13.75
N SER A 63 -10.23 -0.43 14.70
CA SER A 63 -9.62 -0.10 15.98
C SER A 63 -10.55 -0.51 17.11
N LYS A 64 -10.02 -0.67 18.33
CA LYS A 64 -10.83 -1.05 19.50
C LYS A 64 -12.00 -0.09 19.74
N LYS A 65 -11.85 1.19 19.36
CA LYS A 65 -12.88 2.23 19.50
C LYS A 65 -13.72 2.42 18.22
N ASN A 66 -13.23 1.97 17.06
CA ASN A 66 -13.90 2.07 15.76
C ASN A 66 -13.92 0.69 15.08
N PRO A 67 -14.86 -0.20 15.45
CA PRO A 67 -15.03 -1.49 14.79
C PRO A 67 -15.48 -1.32 13.33
N LEU A 68 -15.15 -2.30 12.48
CA LEU A 68 -15.65 -2.35 11.10
C LEU A 68 -17.09 -2.86 11.10
N THR A 69 -17.94 -2.23 10.32
CA THR A 69 -19.31 -2.70 10.09
C THR A 69 -19.34 -3.65 8.90
N LYS A 70 -20.38 -4.49 8.77
CA LYS A 70 -20.51 -5.45 7.66
C LYS A 70 -20.61 -4.78 6.27
N ASN A 71 -20.88 -3.47 6.24
CA ASN A 71 -21.02 -2.67 5.03
C ASN A 71 -19.73 -1.92 4.64
N ASP A 72 -18.65 -2.07 5.42
CA ASP A 72 -17.30 -1.51 5.15
C ASP A 72 -16.40 -2.51 4.41
#